data_AF-A0A838SQZ6-F1
#
_entry.id   AF-A0A838SQZ6-F1
#
_cell.length_a   1.000
_cell.length_b   1.000
_cell.length_c   1.000
_cell.angle_alpha   90.00
_cell.angle_beta   90.00
_cell.angle_gamma   90.00
#
_symmetry.space_group_name_H-M   'P 1'
#
loop_
_entity.id
_entity.type
_entity.pdbx_description
1 polymer ?
#
loop_
_entity_poly.entity_id
_entity_poly.type
_entity_poly.pdbx_seq_one_letter_code
_entity_poly.pdbx_strand_id
1 'polypeptide(L)'
;MEATRPAEPPHTGNTSAPRPVGRIASGYATVVVKLRFLIVMGWFAAAVGASLWLPSLSQAQSDGIDGFVPPDLPAIDTEIREVQAFGFPLISRTVLVQRDPDGLSAFAPAEAAVHTAALARGDYKNVEPLLGVLPISNSFGLFPSSLENGTTLLTYFFMPPWVGFAEQQAVAESYVDRFLEAEEDDVVGITGSVPARVEQARVVENSLPVVEVATLAAIVLIVALNFRS
;
A
#
# COMPACT_ATOMS: atom_id res chain seq x y z
N MET A 1 46.92 52.81 53.84
CA MET A 1 45.45 52.66 53.75
C MET A 1 45.22 51.36 53.00
N GLU A 2 45.16 50.26 53.75
CA GLU A 2 45.13 48.90 53.20
C GLU A 2 43.74 48.32 53.54
N ALA A 3 42.94 48.07 52.51
CA ALA A 3 41.58 47.56 52.66
C ALA A 3 41.62 46.03 52.78
N THR A 4 41.28 45.52 53.95
CA THR A 4 41.20 44.09 54.27
C THR A 4 40.11 43.43 53.41
N ARG A 5 40.48 42.48 52.53
CA ARG A 5 39.53 41.61 51.82
C ARG A 5 38.85 40.67 52.81
N PRO A 6 37.52 40.48 52.74
CA PRO A 6 36.84 39.44 53.51
C PRO A 6 37.19 38.05 52.95
N ALA A 7 37.37 37.09 53.86
CA ALA A 7 37.69 35.70 53.54
C ALA A 7 36.52 35.00 52.82
N GLU A 8 36.86 34.29 51.74
CA GLU A 8 35.94 33.48 50.96
C GLU A 8 35.56 32.21 51.75
N PRO A 9 34.26 31.86 51.88
CA PRO A 9 33.84 30.68 52.62
C PRO A 9 34.24 29.40 51.86
N PRO A 10 34.56 28.31 52.59
CA PRO A 10 35.03 27.06 51.97
C PRO A 10 33.93 26.46 51.08
N HIS A 11 34.30 26.08 49.85
CA HIS A 11 33.45 25.31 48.95
C HIS A 11 33.11 23.95 49.58
N THR A 12 31.95 23.87 50.25
CA THR A 12 31.35 22.60 50.64
C THR A 12 30.90 21.89 49.37
N GLY A 13 31.53 20.76 49.05
CA GLY A 13 31.14 19.92 47.92
C GLY A 13 29.64 19.61 47.98
N ASN A 14 28.96 19.83 46.86
CA ASN A 14 27.55 19.47 46.68
C ASN A 14 27.39 17.94 46.76
N THR A 15 27.28 17.40 47.98
CA THR A 15 26.62 16.10 48.19
C THR A 15 25.12 16.34 48.07
N SER A 16 24.62 16.26 46.85
CA SER A 16 23.18 16.22 46.56
C SER A 16 22.55 15.07 47.35
N ALA A 17 21.85 15.37 48.45
CA ALA A 17 21.10 14.36 49.18
C ALA A 17 20.10 13.67 48.22
N PRO A 18 20.00 12.33 48.22
CA PRO A 18 19.08 11.62 47.33
C PRO A 18 17.66 12.10 47.59
N ARG A 19 17.00 12.62 46.54
CA ARG A 19 15.61 13.07 46.63
C ARG A 19 14.73 11.90 47.10
N PRO A 20 13.85 12.09 48.09
CA PRO A 20 12.99 11.02 48.58
C PRO A 20 12.07 10.54 47.44
N VAL A 21 12.32 9.32 46.96
CA VAL A 21 11.53 8.68 45.91
C VAL A 21 10.23 8.19 46.52
N GLY A 22 9.08 8.66 46.03
CA GLY A 22 7.78 8.27 46.57
C GLY A 22 7.58 6.75 46.58
N ARG A 23 6.89 6.22 47.61
CA ARG A 23 6.70 4.78 47.87
C ARG A 23 6.18 3.98 46.67
N ILE A 24 5.38 4.62 45.81
CA ILE A 24 4.84 4.02 44.58
C ILE A 24 5.94 3.78 43.56
N ALA A 25 6.84 4.74 43.36
CA ALA A 25 7.96 4.62 42.43
C ALA A 25 8.99 3.58 42.92
N SER A 26 9.19 3.45 44.23
CA SER A 26 10.06 2.40 44.80
C SER A 26 9.46 1.00 44.67
N GLY A 27 8.14 0.87 44.84
CA GLY A 27 7.41 -0.39 44.60
C GLY A 27 7.50 -0.83 43.13
N TYR A 28 7.22 0.07 42.19
CA TYR A 28 7.34 -0.17 40.76
C TYR A 28 8.77 -0.58 40.36
N ALA A 29 9.79 0.15 40.83
CA ALA A 29 11.19 -0.17 40.55
C ALA A 29 11.57 -1.58 41.05
N THR A 30 11.12 -1.97 42.24
CA THR A 30 11.39 -3.30 42.81
C THR A 30 10.78 -4.41 41.96
N VAL A 31 9.55 -4.22 41.47
CA VAL A 31 8.86 -5.18 40.60
C VAL A 31 9.57 -5.30 39.26
N VAL A 32 9.88 -4.17 38.60
CA VAL A 32 10.56 -4.18 37.30
C VAL A 32 11.94 -4.84 37.38
N VAL A 33 12.73 -4.54 38.42
CA VAL A 33 14.07 -5.12 38.59
C VAL A 33 14.03 -6.62 38.87
N LYS A 34 13.06 -7.09 39.68
CA LYS A 34 12.89 -8.52 39.95
C LYS A 34 12.40 -9.27 38.72
N LEU A 35 11.46 -8.69 37.96
CA LEU A 35 10.87 -9.32 36.78
C LEU A 35 11.64 -9.00 35.48
N ARG A 36 12.81 -8.35 35.54
CA ARG A 36 13.51 -7.84 34.35
C ARG A 36 13.68 -8.86 33.23
N PHE A 37 14.01 -10.10 33.54
CA PHE A 37 14.21 -11.14 32.52
C PHE A 37 12.89 -11.59 31.90
N LEU A 38 11.81 -11.68 32.70
CA LEU A 38 10.46 -11.97 32.20
C LEU A 38 9.91 -10.81 31.37
N ILE A 39 10.17 -9.57 31.77
CA ILE A 39 9.77 -8.37 31.03
C ILE A 39 10.47 -8.33 29.67
N VAL A 40 11.78 -8.51 29.63
CA VAL A 40 12.55 -8.53 28.37
C VAL A 40 12.09 -9.69 27.47
N MET A 41 11.92 -10.89 28.03
CA MET A 41 11.44 -12.04 27.26
C MET A 41 10.01 -11.83 26.74
N GLY A 42 9.14 -11.23 27.55
CA GLY A 42 7.78 -10.86 27.16
C GLY A 42 7.76 -9.84 26.02
N TRP A 43 8.59 -8.81 26.08
CA TRP A 43 8.74 -7.83 24.99
C TRP A 43 9.33 -8.44 23.73
N PHE A 44 10.32 -9.32 23.85
CA PHE A 44 10.90 -10.03 22.71
C PHE A 44 9.85 -10.92 22.03
N ALA A 45 9.11 -11.72 22.82
CA ALA A 45 8.02 -12.55 22.32
C ALA A 45 6.92 -11.70 21.68
N ALA A 46 6.57 -10.55 22.26
CA ALA A 46 5.60 -9.63 21.70
C ALA A 46 6.08 -9.02 20.36
N ALA A 47 7.36 -8.65 20.25
CA ALA A 47 7.93 -8.12 19.01
C ALA A 47 7.95 -9.18 17.90
N VAL A 48 8.41 -10.41 18.21
CA VAL A 48 8.38 -11.53 17.26
C VAL A 48 6.95 -11.88 16.87
N GLY A 49 6.03 -11.93 17.83
CA GLY A 49 4.61 -12.17 17.57
C GLY A 49 4.01 -11.10 16.67
N ALA A 50 4.32 -9.82 16.92
CA ALA A 50 3.90 -8.72 16.07
C ALA A 50 4.43 -8.89 14.64
N SER A 51 5.72 -9.21 14.45
CA SER A 51 6.31 -9.42 13.12
C SER A 51 5.75 -10.63 12.35
N LEU A 52 5.26 -11.66 13.04
CA LEU A 52 4.73 -12.87 12.41
C LEU A 52 3.22 -12.83 12.17
N TRP A 53 2.48 -12.08 12.99
CA TRP A 53 1.01 -12.08 12.97
C TRP A 53 0.39 -10.78 12.47
N LEU A 54 1.11 -9.66 12.44
CA LEU A 54 0.57 -8.45 11.83
C LEU A 54 0.69 -8.55 10.30
N PRO A 55 -0.34 -8.08 9.56
CA PRO A 55 -0.26 -7.96 8.12
C PRO A 55 0.92 -7.08 7.72
N SER A 56 1.55 -7.42 6.59
CA SER A 56 2.49 -6.52 5.94
C SER A 56 1.80 -5.20 5.55
N LEU A 57 2.58 -4.11 5.43
CA LEU A 57 2.02 -2.80 5.07
C LEU A 57 1.33 -2.84 3.69
N SER A 58 1.80 -3.70 2.79
CA SER A 58 1.20 -3.98 1.49
C SER A 58 -0.15 -4.69 1.60
N GLN A 59 -0.29 -5.70 2.47
CA GLN A 59 -1.58 -6.34 2.78
C GLN A 59 -2.56 -5.36 3.44
N ALA A 60 -2.07 -4.52 4.36
CA ALA A 60 -2.88 -3.52 5.04
C ALA A 60 -3.32 -2.36 4.12
N GLN A 61 -2.54 -2.02 3.08
CA GLN A 61 -2.92 -1.03 2.06
C GLN A 61 -3.77 -1.63 0.93
N SER A 62 -3.61 -2.93 0.62
CA SER A 62 -4.38 -3.60 -0.43
C SER A 62 -5.84 -3.86 -0.06
N ASP A 63 -6.13 -3.99 1.24
CA ASP A 63 -7.51 -4.12 1.78
C ASP A 63 -8.29 -2.80 1.78
N GLY A 64 -7.80 -1.80 1.04
CA GLY A 64 -8.56 -0.61 0.71
C GLY A 64 -8.45 0.45 1.80
N ILE A 65 -8.30 1.69 1.34
CA ILE A 65 -9.17 2.83 1.63
C ILE A 65 -9.96 2.92 2.97
N ASP A 66 -10.38 1.83 3.61
CA ASP A 66 -11.04 1.77 4.93
C ASP A 66 -10.32 2.58 6.01
N GLY A 67 -8.99 2.76 5.89
CA GLY A 67 -8.20 3.56 6.83
C GLY A 67 -8.15 5.07 6.56
N PHE A 68 -8.48 5.54 5.35
CA PHE A 68 -8.25 6.93 4.92
C PHE A 68 -9.49 7.62 4.34
N VAL A 69 -10.56 6.88 4.11
CA VAL A 69 -11.80 7.33 3.50
C VAL A 69 -12.90 6.86 4.42
N PRO A 70 -13.65 7.79 5.04
CA PRO A 70 -14.75 7.44 5.92
C PRO A 70 -15.68 6.43 5.25
N PRO A 71 -16.10 5.37 5.98
CA PRO A 71 -16.95 4.31 5.42
C PRO A 71 -18.33 4.83 4.96
N ASP A 72 -18.72 6.03 5.39
CA ASP A 72 -19.97 6.73 5.12
C ASP A 72 -19.86 7.81 4.04
N LEU A 73 -18.91 7.69 3.11
CA LEU A 73 -18.80 8.63 2.00
C LEU A 73 -19.91 8.43 0.96
N PRO A 74 -20.61 9.50 0.55
CA PRO A 74 -21.67 9.42 -0.46
C PRO A 74 -21.24 8.78 -1.78
N ALA A 75 -19.95 8.84 -2.12
CA ALA A 75 -19.39 8.23 -3.32
C ALA A 75 -19.39 6.69 -3.26
N ILE A 76 -19.05 6.10 -2.10
CA ILE A 76 -19.05 4.64 -1.91
C ILE A 76 -20.50 4.14 -1.91
N ASP A 77 -21.39 4.81 -1.19
CA ASP A 77 -22.82 4.48 -1.20
C ASP A 77 -23.43 4.55 -2.60
N THR A 78 -23.01 5.53 -3.41
CA THR A 78 -23.46 5.67 -4.79
C THR A 78 -22.98 4.50 -5.63
N GLU A 79 -21.71 4.10 -5.51
CA GLU A 79 -21.15 2.97 -6.26
C GLU A 79 -21.75 1.62 -5.83
N ILE A 80 -22.01 1.42 -4.53
CA ILE A 80 -22.74 0.24 -4.04
C ILE A 80 -24.15 0.20 -4.63
N ARG A 81 -24.85 1.34 -4.67
CA ARG A 81 -26.18 1.43 -5.31
C ARG A 81 -26.11 1.17 -6.81
N GLU A 82 -25.07 1.62 -7.49
CA GLU A 82 -24.84 1.31 -8.91
C GLU A 82 -24.71 -0.21 -9.11
N VAL A 83 -23.88 -0.88 -8.32
CA VAL A 83 -23.75 -2.34 -8.40
C VAL A 83 -25.07 -3.04 -8.08
N GLN A 84 -25.84 -2.56 -7.10
CA GLN A 84 -27.16 -3.13 -6.79
C GLN A 84 -28.19 -2.91 -7.91
N ALA A 85 -28.14 -1.75 -8.59
CA ALA A 85 -29.09 -1.39 -9.62
C ALA A 85 -28.74 -1.99 -11.00
N PHE A 86 -27.45 -2.06 -11.33
CA PHE A 86 -26.95 -2.41 -12.66
C PHE A 86 -26.16 -3.74 -12.70
N GLY A 87 -25.78 -4.27 -11.54
CA GLY A 87 -24.98 -5.50 -11.43
C GLY A 87 -23.46 -5.27 -11.53
N PHE A 88 -23.00 -4.05 -11.83
CA PHE A 88 -21.59 -3.67 -11.96
C PHE A 88 -21.42 -2.16 -11.67
N PRO A 89 -20.22 -1.68 -11.29
CA PRO A 89 -19.99 -0.24 -11.09
C PRO A 89 -19.99 0.50 -12.43
N LEU A 90 -20.47 1.75 -12.48
CA LEU A 90 -20.47 2.51 -13.74
C LEU A 90 -19.09 3.05 -14.11
N ILE A 91 -18.16 3.07 -13.15
CA ILE A 91 -16.79 3.54 -13.33
C ILE A 91 -15.83 2.36 -13.23
N SER A 92 -15.04 2.15 -14.27
CA SER A 92 -13.92 1.20 -14.24
C SER A 92 -12.67 1.88 -13.66
N ARG A 93 -11.93 1.13 -12.84
CA ARG A 93 -10.70 1.58 -12.16
C ARG A 93 -9.43 0.93 -12.70
N THR A 94 -9.59 -0.05 -13.58
CA THR A 94 -8.51 -0.86 -14.15
C THR A 94 -8.77 -1.01 -15.64
N VAL A 95 -7.76 -0.69 -16.43
CA VAL A 95 -7.81 -0.67 -17.90
C VAL A 95 -6.61 -1.42 -18.42
N LEU A 96 -6.85 -2.41 -19.27
CA LEU A 96 -5.81 -3.05 -20.06
C LEU A 96 -5.55 -2.22 -21.33
N VAL A 97 -4.27 -2.05 -21.66
CA VAL A 97 -3.82 -1.30 -22.84
C VAL A 97 -3.12 -2.26 -23.80
N GLN A 98 -3.67 -2.39 -25.00
CA GLN A 98 -3.02 -3.01 -26.14
C GLN A 98 -2.69 -1.92 -27.17
N ARG A 99 -1.46 -1.90 -27.68
CA ARG A 99 -1.02 -0.91 -28.67
C ARG A 99 0.09 -1.44 -29.56
N ASP A 100 -0.15 -1.34 -30.86
CA ASP A 100 0.86 -1.46 -31.91
C ASP A 100 0.93 -0.15 -32.72
N PRO A 101 2.08 0.56 -32.73
CA PRO A 101 2.30 1.72 -33.59
C PRO A 101 2.17 1.44 -35.09
N ASP A 102 2.47 0.21 -35.53
CA ASP A 102 2.36 -0.21 -36.93
C ASP A 102 0.92 -0.63 -37.30
N GLY A 103 0.07 -0.82 -36.27
CA GLY A 103 -1.38 -1.03 -36.37
C GLY A 103 -1.81 -2.37 -35.79
N LEU A 104 -2.80 -2.34 -34.90
CA LEU A 104 -3.33 -3.57 -34.29
C LEU A 104 -3.97 -4.47 -35.34
N SER A 105 -3.86 -5.78 -35.10
CA SER A 105 -4.60 -6.79 -35.84
C SER A 105 -6.09 -6.45 -35.92
N ALA A 106 -6.67 -6.55 -37.12
CA ALA A 106 -8.11 -6.37 -37.32
C ALA A 106 -8.94 -7.41 -36.55
N PHE A 107 -8.33 -8.51 -36.11
CA PHE A 107 -8.96 -9.53 -35.29
C PHE A 107 -8.98 -9.18 -33.80
N ALA A 108 -8.06 -8.35 -33.29
CA ALA A 108 -7.96 -8.06 -31.86
C ALA A 108 -9.26 -7.45 -31.27
N PRO A 109 -9.94 -6.48 -31.93
CA PRO A 109 -11.24 -6.01 -31.43
C PRO A 109 -12.34 -7.08 -31.48
N ALA A 110 -12.30 -7.98 -32.46
CA ALA A 110 -13.28 -9.06 -32.59
C ALA A 110 -13.08 -10.12 -31.51
N GLU A 111 -11.83 -10.48 -31.24
CA GLU A 111 -11.43 -11.38 -30.17
C GLU A 111 -11.80 -10.82 -28.80
N ALA A 112 -11.48 -9.54 -28.54
CA ALA A 112 -11.89 -8.88 -27.31
C ALA A 112 -13.42 -8.89 -27.13
N ALA A 113 -14.19 -8.71 -28.21
CA ALA A 113 -15.65 -8.82 -28.16
C ALA A 113 -16.13 -10.25 -27.85
N VAL A 114 -15.43 -11.29 -28.34
CA VAL A 114 -15.70 -12.69 -27.98
C VAL A 114 -15.45 -12.93 -26.50
N HIS A 115 -14.34 -12.44 -25.94
CA HIS A 115 -14.05 -12.54 -24.51
C HIS A 115 -15.09 -11.79 -23.66
N THR A 116 -15.53 -10.60 -24.08
CA THR A 116 -16.64 -9.89 -23.43
C THR A 116 -17.90 -10.74 -23.39
N ALA A 117 -18.28 -11.34 -24.53
CA ALA A 117 -19.47 -12.16 -24.60
C ALA A 117 -19.36 -13.45 -23.77
N ALA A 118 -18.17 -14.06 -23.70
CA ALA A 118 -17.90 -15.23 -22.87
C ALA A 118 -17.99 -14.90 -21.38
N LEU A 119 -17.40 -13.77 -20.96
CA LEU A 119 -17.51 -13.31 -19.58
C LEU A 119 -18.96 -12.98 -19.19
N ALA A 120 -19.71 -12.29 -20.07
CA ALA A 120 -21.12 -11.96 -19.83
C ALA A 120 -22.02 -13.20 -19.70
N ARG A 121 -21.64 -14.34 -20.29
CA ARG A 121 -22.32 -15.63 -20.12
C ARG A 121 -21.89 -16.40 -18.87
N GLY A 122 -20.83 -15.97 -18.19
CA GLY A 122 -20.24 -16.66 -17.05
C GLY A 122 -19.34 -17.84 -17.44
N ASP A 123 -18.80 -17.85 -18.66
CA ASP A 123 -17.91 -18.91 -19.14
C ASP A 123 -16.53 -18.86 -18.45
N TYR A 124 -16.15 -17.71 -17.87
CA TYR A 124 -14.85 -17.47 -17.23
C TYR A 124 -14.94 -17.38 -15.70
N LYS A 125 -15.21 -18.50 -15.03
CA LYS A 125 -15.22 -18.58 -13.55
C LYS A 125 -13.84 -18.42 -12.90
N ASN A 126 -12.79 -18.62 -13.68
CA ASN A 126 -11.39 -18.58 -13.28
C ASN A 126 -10.79 -17.16 -13.23
N VAL A 127 -11.59 -16.13 -13.56
CA VAL A 127 -11.22 -14.71 -13.43
C VAL A 127 -12.24 -13.95 -12.58
N GLU A 128 -13.02 -14.66 -11.75
CA GLU A 128 -13.79 -14.01 -10.68
C GLU A 128 -12.83 -13.19 -9.80
N PRO A 129 -13.24 -11.98 -9.34
CA PRO A 129 -14.59 -11.43 -9.33
C PRO A 129 -14.89 -10.47 -10.50
N LEU A 130 -14.28 -10.64 -11.67
CA LEU A 130 -14.53 -9.81 -12.85
C LEU A 130 -16.01 -9.89 -13.30
N LEU A 131 -16.73 -8.77 -13.23
CA LEU A 131 -18.16 -8.68 -13.56
C LEU A 131 -18.39 -8.40 -15.05
N GLY A 132 -17.45 -7.74 -15.70
CA GLY A 132 -17.57 -7.36 -17.10
C GLY A 132 -16.31 -6.72 -17.64
N VAL A 133 -16.17 -6.74 -18.97
CA VAL A 133 -15.12 -6.02 -19.68
C VAL A 133 -15.71 -5.26 -20.86
N LEU A 134 -15.24 -4.03 -21.10
CA LEU A 134 -15.67 -3.22 -22.23
C LEU A 134 -14.46 -2.83 -23.09
N PRO A 135 -14.24 -3.50 -24.24
CA PRO A 135 -13.19 -3.14 -25.18
C PRO A 135 -13.60 -1.93 -26.01
N ILE A 136 -12.72 -0.93 -26.11
CA ILE A 136 -12.91 0.26 -26.94
C ILE A 136 -11.66 0.50 -27.78
N SER A 137 -11.83 0.45 -29.09
CA SER A 137 -10.78 0.68 -30.09
C SER A 137 -10.82 2.10 -30.64
N ASN A 138 -9.64 2.64 -31.00
CA ASN A 138 -9.55 3.92 -31.71
C ASN A 138 -9.85 3.80 -33.23
N SER A 139 -10.21 2.62 -33.74
CA SER A 139 -10.49 2.40 -35.16
C SER A 139 -11.73 3.13 -35.70
N PHE A 140 -12.70 3.42 -34.83
CA PHE A 140 -14.00 4.00 -35.20
C PHE A 140 -14.05 5.54 -35.09
N GLY A 141 -12.92 6.20 -34.78
CA GLY A 141 -12.90 7.67 -34.63
C GLY A 141 -13.74 8.21 -33.47
N LEU A 142 -14.09 7.35 -32.50
CA LEU A 142 -14.90 7.73 -31.32
C LEU A 142 -14.17 8.69 -30.38
N PHE A 143 -12.85 8.78 -30.50
CA PHE A 143 -12.00 9.65 -29.69
C PHE A 143 -11.43 10.77 -30.56
N PRO A 144 -12.02 11.98 -30.57
CA PRO A 144 -11.56 13.08 -31.41
C PRO A 144 -10.12 13.55 -31.08
N SER A 145 -9.59 13.16 -29.93
CA SER A 145 -8.20 13.42 -29.51
C SER A 145 -7.20 12.34 -29.97
N SER A 146 -7.65 11.23 -30.57
CA SER A 146 -6.75 10.20 -31.10
C SER A 146 -6.15 10.68 -32.42
N LEU A 147 -4.83 10.87 -32.45
CA LEU A 147 -4.08 11.21 -33.66
C LEU A 147 -3.80 9.99 -34.55
N GLU A 148 -3.91 8.80 -33.96
CA GLU A 148 -3.71 7.51 -34.60
C GLU A 148 -5.05 6.79 -34.77
N ASN A 149 -5.11 5.82 -35.68
CA ASN A 149 -6.31 5.05 -35.98
C ASN A 149 -5.95 3.56 -36.10
N GLY A 150 -6.67 2.71 -35.37
CA GLY A 150 -6.48 1.27 -35.37
C GLY A 150 -5.19 0.82 -34.67
N THR A 151 -4.56 1.69 -33.88
CA THR A 151 -3.30 1.37 -33.18
C THR A 151 -3.52 1.01 -31.72
N THR A 152 -4.70 1.26 -31.14
CA THR A 152 -4.90 1.13 -29.69
C THR A 152 -6.25 0.52 -29.36
N LEU A 153 -6.23 -0.45 -28.44
CA LEU A 153 -7.41 -1.08 -27.86
C LEU A 153 -7.32 -0.98 -26.33
N LEU A 154 -8.35 -0.36 -25.75
CA LEU A 154 -8.49 -0.19 -24.30
C LEU A 154 -9.59 -1.11 -23.79
N THR A 155 -9.26 -2.03 -22.90
CA THR A 155 -10.26 -2.93 -22.29
C THR A 155 -10.48 -2.53 -20.84
N TYR A 156 -11.65 -1.97 -20.56
CA TYR A 156 -12.05 -1.51 -19.23
C TYR A 156 -12.59 -2.68 -18.41
N PHE A 157 -12.05 -2.88 -17.20
CA PHE A 157 -12.47 -3.96 -16.29
C PHE A 157 -13.44 -3.45 -15.23
N PHE A 158 -14.55 -4.16 -15.06
CA PHE A 158 -15.55 -3.86 -14.03
C PHE A 158 -15.52 -4.94 -12.97
N MET A 159 -15.17 -4.56 -11.75
CA MET A 159 -15.03 -5.43 -10.60
C MET A 159 -15.80 -4.83 -9.41
N PRO A 160 -16.29 -5.63 -8.47
CA PRO A 160 -17.02 -5.11 -7.34
C PRO A 160 -16.15 -4.17 -6.48
N PRO A 161 -16.73 -3.08 -5.93
CA PRO A 161 -15.97 -2.07 -5.21
C PRO A 161 -15.43 -2.53 -3.85
N TRP A 162 -15.94 -3.65 -3.32
CA TRP A 162 -15.49 -4.28 -2.08
C TRP A 162 -14.30 -5.23 -2.25
N VAL A 163 -13.85 -5.47 -3.48
CA VAL A 163 -12.68 -6.30 -3.76
C VAL A 163 -11.43 -5.46 -3.53
N GLY A 164 -10.43 -6.02 -2.84
CA GLY A 164 -9.17 -5.33 -2.53
C GLY A 164 -8.40 -4.92 -3.80
N PHE A 165 -7.60 -3.86 -3.73
CA PHE A 165 -6.88 -3.33 -4.90
C PHE A 165 -5.84 -4.28 -5.46
N ALA A 166 -5.12 -5.00 -4.58
CA ALA A 166 -4.16 -6.00 -5.03
C ALA A 166 -4.85 -7.19 -5.71
N GLU A 167 -6.03 -7.59 -5.23
CA GLU A 167 -6.82 -8.65 -5.85
C GLU A 167 -7.36 -8.21 -7.21
N GLN A 168 -7.87 -6.99 -7.32
CA GLN A 168 -8.28 -6.41 -8.62
C GLN A 168 -7.13 -6.37 -9.63
N GLN A 169 -5.92 -6.00 -9.18
CA GLN A 169 -4.71 -6.05 -10.02
C GLN A 169 -4.37 -7.48 -10.45
N ALA A 170 -4.35 -8.43 -9.50
CA ALA A 170 -4.02 -9.83 -9.77
C ALA A 170 -5.02 -10.51 -10.73
N VAL A 171 -6.30 -10.15 -10.64
CA VAL A 171 -7.35 -10.64 -11.55
C VAL A 171 -7.15 -10.09 -12.96
N ALA A 172 -6.78 -8.82 -13.09
CA ALA A 172 -6.46 -8.20 -14.37
C ALA A 172 -5.20 -8.82 -15.00
N GLU A 173 -4.15 -9.09 -14.21
CA GLU A 173 -2.94 -9.80 -14.66
C GLU A 173 -3.28 -11.24 -15.10
N SER A 174 -4.04 -11.97 -14.29
CA SER A 174 -4.52 -13.33 -14.62
C SER A 174 -5.40 -13.35 -15.88
N TYR A 175 -6.11 -12.27 -16.19
CA TYR A 175 -6.84 -12.17 -17.46
C TYR A 175 -5.87 -12.08 -18.65
N VAL A 176 -4.84 -11.24 -18.55
CA VAL A 176 -3.79 -11.11 -19.59
C VAL A 176 -3.08 -12.44 -19.79
N ASP A 177 -2.57 -13.04 -18.71
CA ASP A 177 -1.81 -14.29 -18.75
C ASP A 177 -2.62 -15.49 -19.27
N ARG A 178 -3.94 -15.42 -19.32
CA ARG A 178 -4.78 -16.55 -19.77
C ARG A 178 -5.32 -16.38 -21.17
N PHE A 179 -5.52 -15.13 -21.59
CA PHE A 179 -6.25 -14.83 -22.80
C PHE A 179 -5.43 -14.05 -23.82
N LEU A 180 -4.29 -13.46 -23.44
CA LEU A 180 -3.53 -12.52 -24.25
C LEU A 180 -2.01 -12.77 -24.19
N GLU A 181 -1.59 -14.04 -24.23
CA GLU A 181 -0.17 -14.44 -24.18
C GLU A 181 0.52 -14.44 -25.57
N ALA A 182 -0.22 -14.25 -26.67
CA ALA A 182 0.39 -14.26 -27.98
C ALA A 182 1.17 -12.96 -28.22
N GLU A 183 2.30 -13.05 -28.93
CA GLU A 183 3.08 -11.87 -29.31
C GLU A 183 2.27 -10.91 -30.21
N GLU A 184 1.25 -11.44 -30.89
CA GLU A 184 0.29 -10.72 -31.73
C GLU A 184 -0.79 -9.94 -30.93
N ASP A 185 -0.85 -10.08 -29.60
CA ASP A 185 -1.83 -9.41 -28.75
C ASP A 185 -1.41 -7.98 -28.36
N ASP A 186 -0.17 -7.57 -28.64
CA ASP A 186 0.34 -6.20 -28.48
C ASP A 186 0.06 -5.57 -27.10
N VAL A 187 0.10 -6.39 -26.04
CA VAL A 187 -0.16 -5.93 -24.68
C VAL A 187 0.98 -5.04 -24.18
N VAL A 188 0.66 -3.78 -23.88
CA VAL A 188 1.60 -2.84 -23.26
C VAL A 188 1.58 -2.97 -21.74
N GLY A 189 0.39 -3.19 -21.16
CA GLY A 189 0.22 -3.39 -19.73
C GLY A 189 -1.12 -2.91 -19.18
N ILE A 190 -1.23 -2.88 -17.86
CA ILE A 190 -2.46 -2.55 -17.13
C ILE A 190 -2.28 -1.19 -16.44
N THR A 191 -3.28 -0.31 -16.56
CA THR A 191 -3.29 1.05 -16.02
C THR A 191 -4.63 1.38 -15.35
N GLY A 192 -4.72 2.57 -14.75
CA GLY A 192 -5.91 3.03 -14.04
C GLY A 192 -5.61 3.44 -12.60
N SER A 193 -6.66 3.78 -11.85
CA SER A 193 -6.53 4.26 -10.48
C SER A 193 -6.14 3.15 -9.49
N VAL A 194 -6.52 1.90 -9.76
CA VAL A 194 -6.14 0.74 -8.94
C VAL A 194 -4.68 0.34 -9.17
N PRO A 195 -4.21 0.06 -10.41
CA PRO A 195 -2.80 -0.27 -10.66
C PRO A 195 -1.84 0.82 -10.15
N ALA A 196 -2.19 2.10 -10.33
CA ALA A 196 -1.38 3.21 -9.84
C ALA A 196 -1.21 3.18 -8.30
N ARG A 197 -2.27 2.80 -7.56
CA ARG A 197 -2.22 2.70 -6.10
C ARG A 197 -1.42 1.49 -5.63
N VAL A 198 -1.54 0.36 -6.33
CA VAL A 198 -0.75 -0.83 -6.04
C VAL A 198 0.74 -0.55 -6.24
N GLU A 199 1.10 0.13 -7.33
CA GLU A 199 2.49 0.55 -7.56
C GLU A 199 2.98 1.59 -6.53
N GLN A 200 2.14 2.54 -6.13
CA GLN A 200 2.50 3.46 -5.04
C GLN A 200 2.81 2.74 -3.73
N ALA A 201 1.98 1.76 -3.34
CA ALA A 201 2.22 0.94 -2.16
C ALA A 201 3.56 0.18 -2.28
N ARG A 202 3.82 -0.42 -3.45
CA ARG A 202 5.06 -1.14 -3.75
C ARG A 202 6.30 -0.23 -3.67
N VAL A 203 6.20 1.02 -4.14
CA VAL A 203 7.29 2.01 -4.02
C VAL A 203 7.59 2.35 -2.56
N VAL A 204 6.56 2.53 -1.73
CA VAL A 204 6.74 2.80 -0.28
C VAL A 204 7.40 1.61 0.41
N GLU A 205 6.92 0.40 0.15
CA GLU A 205 7.45 -0.84 0.73
C GLU A 205 8.92 -1.06 0.34
N ASN A 206 9.25 -0.91 -0.96
CA ASN A 206 10.62 -1.07 -1.45
C ASN A 206 11.58 0.00 -0.91
N SER A 207 11.07 1.17 -0.52
CA SER A 207 11.88 2.24 0.05
C SER A 207 12.12 2.06 1.56
N LEU A 208 11.28 1.29 2.24
CA LEU A 208 11.31 1.13 3.70
C LEU A 208 12.66 0.60 4.22
N PRO A 209 13.29 -0.43 3.62
CA PRO A 209 14.58 -0.94 4.10
C PRO A 209 15.70 0.11 4.04
N VAL A 210 15.69 0.96 3.00
CA VAL A 210 16.71 2.01 2.85
C VAL A 210 16.55 3.06 3.95
N VAL A 211 15.32 3.49 4.23
CA VAL A 211 15.02 4.44 5.30
C VAL A 211 15.31 3.83 6.67
N GLU A 212 14.96 2.58 6.89
CA GLU A 212 15.23 1.85 8.13
C GLU A 212 16.74 1.75 8.41
N VAL A 213 17.54 1.30 7.43
CA VAL A 213 19.00 1.22 7.58
C VAL A 213 19.61 2.60 7.82
N ALA A 214 19.18 3.62 7.09
CA ALA A 214 19.69 4.98 7.25
C ALA A 214 19.38 5.56 8.64
N THR A 215 18.16 5.36 9.14
CA THR A 215 17.73 5.85 10.45
C THR A 215 18.40 5.09 11.59
N LEU A 216 18.49 3.76 11.51
CA LEU A 216 19.23 2.94 12.48
C LEU A 216 20.71 3.34 12.53
N ALA A 217 21.36 3.51 11.38
CA ALA A 217 22.74 3.95 11.31
C ALA A 217 22.93 5.32 11.97
N ALA A 218 22.03 6.27 11.71
CA ALA A 218 22.06 7.59 12.33
C ALA A 218 21.91 7.52 13.86
N ILE A 219 20.95 6.73 14.36
CA ILE A 219 20.73 6.56 15.80
C ILE A 219 21.96 5.92 16.46
N VAL A 220 22.48 4.83 15.88
CA VAL A 220 23.68 4.14 16.39
C VAL A 220 24.87 5.10 16.42
N LEU A 221 25.07 5.91 15.38
CA LEU A 221 26.14 6.91 15.33
C LEU A 221 25.98 7.97 16.44
N ILE A 222 24.78 8.52 16.61
CA ILE A 222 24.51 9.54 17.65
C ILE A 222 24.74 8.95 19.04
N VAL A 223 24.24 7.74 19.31
CA VAL A 223 24.41 7.07 20.60
C VAL A 223 25.88 6.77 20.85
N ALA A 224 26.62 6.24 19.87
CA ALA A 224 28.05 5.95 20.01
C ALA A 224 28.88 7.21 20.29
N LEU A 225 28.59 8.32 19.59
CA LEU A 225 29.26 9.60 19.80
C LEU A 225 28.92 10.25 21.14
N ASN A 226 27.69 10.10 21.63
CA ASN A 226 27.27 10.70 22.90
C ASN A 226 27.79 9.91 24.09
N PHE A 227 27.69 8.57 24.04
CA PHE A 227 28.07 7.73 25.17
C PHE A 227 29.56 7.39 25.22
N ARG A 228 30.35 7.69 24.16
CA ARG A 228 31.80 7.42 24.02
C ARG A 228 32.23 6.26 24.93
N SER A 229 31.64 5.10 24.69
CA SER A 229 32.06 3.87 25.35
C SER A 229 33.34 3.33 24.71
#